data_AF-A0A534VPN4-F1
#
_entry.id   AF-A0A534VPN4-F1
#
_cell.length_a   1.000
_cell.length_b   1.000
_cell.length_c   1.000
_cell.angle_alpha   90.00
_cell.angle_beta   90.00
_cell.angle_gamma   90.00
#
_symmetry.space_group_name_H-M   'P 1'
#
loop_
_entity.id
_entity.type
_entity.pdbx_description
1 polymer ?
#
loop_
_entity_poly.entity_id
_entity_poly.type
_entity_poly.pdbx_seq_one_letter_code
_entity_poly.pdbx_strand_id
1 'polypeptide(L)'
;MKRVRWLLAAALPLACGGASKERRPTVLHEMPAPDIARCLPGAPPPRGSLELDQLVTDQGDVPASWVRSQKVQDGGQLFRCATRLATDAKYAAQKTDSVRTSRISCDGTSCQRADLAESRSPLDEKLAQTTLHLAGWATAAERGWAQLVVRDYPGALKQFGQALKERPGDARALRGLATGLVESGGDLARARDAAQKAVQLKPESAAAHETVARVCLAQKDDRCAVAELEAARKAPDAETRAADLDQLDEPVKAAADRIAAADKEEQERHAADAEAALQKIDPAGCRKLETNSDAQLLCLVKRCFEASAQQYAKQLRTKDGHEYAAGEWKVASRKGDAAEVTVPIRPSPPAKKRRGRKSAEQAEGHDATWRATVGENITLVPQNADAAKVARASEVCGK
;
A
#
# COMPACT_ATOMS: atom_id res chain seq x y z
N MET A 1 -91.84 -4.95 50.35
CA MET A 1 -91.50 -4.29 49.07
C MET A 1 -90.42 -3.23 49.32
N LYS A 2 -89.15 -3.53 49.01
CA LYS A 2 -88.04 -2.57 49.03
C LYS A 2 -87.36 -2.63 47.66
N ARG A 3 -87.41 -1.51 46.91
CA ARG A 3 -86.77 -1.38 45.60
C ARG A 3 -85.30 -0.99 45.81
N VAL A 4 -84.39 -1.86 45.38
CA VAL A 4 -82.94 -1.60 45.33
C VAL A 4 -82.63 -0.86 44.03
N ARG A 5 -81.99 0.30 44.15
CA ARG A 5 -81.62 1.19 43.05
C ARG A 5 -80.16 0.89 42.71
N TRP A 6 -79.90 0.35 41.52
CA TRP A 6 -78.55 0.10 41.02
C TRP A 6 -77.94 1.41 40.52
N LEU A 7 -76.79 1.81 41.07
CA LEU A 7 -75.93 2.85 40.53
C LEU A 7 -74.92 2.19 39.58
N LEU A 8 -75.06 2.45 38.28
CA LEU A 8 -74.06 2.12 37.27
C LEU A 8 -72.87 3.07 37.44
N ALA A 9 -71.76 2.56 37.97
CA ALA A 9 -70.47 3.22 37.90
C ALA A 9 -69.88 2.99 36.50
N ALA A 10 -69.88 4.04 35.68
CA ALA A 10 -69.17 4.05 34.41
C ALA A 10 -67.67 4.09 34.69
N ALA A 11 -66.99 2.95 34.54
CA ALA A 11 -65.55 2.89 34.48
C ALA A 11 -65.10 3.45 33.12
N LEU A 12 -64.61 4.69 33.09
CA LEU A 12 -63.85 5.19 31.95
C LEU A 12 -62.54 4.39 31.85
N PRO A 13 -62.19 3.82 30.69
CA PRO A 13 -60.86 3.27 30.51
C PRO A 13 -59.87 4.44 30.48
N LEU A 14 -58.96 4.47 31.46
CA LEU A 14 -57.72 5.20 31.35
C LEU A 14 -56.97 4.67 30.12
N ALA A 15 -57.04 5.41 29.03
CA ALA A 15 -56.14 5.23 27.91
C ALA A 15 -54.72 5.59 28.40
N CYS A 16 -53.95 4.60 28.82
CA CYS A 16 -52.50 4.72 28.85
C CYS A 16 -52.07 5.07 27.41
N GLY A 17 -51.59 6.31 27.22
CA GLY A 17 -51.01 6.75 25.96
C GLY A 17 -49.89 5.81 25.56
N GLY A 18 -50.14 4.98 24.56
CA GLY A 18 -49.09 4.24 23.88
C GLY A 18 -48.13 5.26 23.29
N ALA A 19 -46.84 5.15 23.63
CA ALA A 19 -45.80 5.87 22.93
C ALA A 19 -45.99 5.65 21.42
N SER A 20 -46.39 6.68 20.69
CA SER A 20 -46.53 6.66 19.25
C SER A 20 -45.18 6.20 18.70
N LYS A 21 -45.12 4.99 18.10
CA LYS A 21 -43.91 4.55 17.41
C LYS A 21 -43.55 5.61 16.38
N GLU A 22 -42.38 6.23 16.53
CA GLU A 22 -41.86 7.21 15.59
C GLU A 22 -41.95 6.63 14.17
N ARG A 23 -42.54 7.38 13.25
CA ARG A 23 -42.71 6.96 11.85
C ARG A 23 -41.64 7.63 11.01
N ARG A 24 -41.10 6.89 10.03
CA ARG A 24 -40.18 7.45 9.05
C ARG A 24 -40.87 8.61 8.32
N PRO A 25 -40.31 9.83 8.33
CA PRO A 25 -40.89 10.95 7.60
C PRO A 25 -41.01 10.65 6.11
N THR A 26 -42.12 11.03 5.49
CA THR A 26 -42.37 10.81 4.05
C THR A 26 -42.46 12.11 3.25
N VAL A 27 -42.55 13.25 3.93
CA VAL A 27 -42.70 14.58 3.32
C VAL A 27 -41.46 15.40 3.65
N LEU A 28 -40.98 16.19 2.69
CA LEU A 28 -39.90 17.13 2.91
C LEU A 28 -40.27 18.09 4.03
N HIS A 29 -39.42 18.12 5.05
CA HIS A 29 -39.59 18.96 6.22
C HIS A 29 -38.21 19.22 6.79
N GLU A 30 -37.73 20.46 6.66
CA GLU A 30 -36.51 20.83 7.35
C GLU A 30 -36.82 21.10 8.83
N MET A 31 -35.85 20.84 9.70
CA MET A 31 -35.96 21.15 11.13
C MET A 31 -36.39 22.63 11.32
N PRO A 32 -37.65 22.89 11.74
CA PRO A 32 -38.18 24.24 11.71
C PRO A 32 -37.65 25.02 12.92
N ALA A 33 -37.03 26.18 12.67
CA ALA A 33 -36.53 27.05 13.74
C ALA A 33 -37.59 27.40 14.83
N PRO A 34 -38.88 27.61 14.49
CA PRO A 34 -39.94 27.84 15.49
C PRO A 34 -40.13 26.70 16.50
N ASP A 35 -39.78 25.47 16.15
CA ASP A 35 -40.03 24.32 17.03
C ASP A 35 -38.94 24.14 18.09
N ILE A 36 -37.77 24.77 17.92
CA ILE A 36 -36.74 24.84 18.97
C ILE A 36 -37.28 25.57 20.20
N ALA A 37 -38.12 26.60 20.00
CA ALA A 37 -38.77 27.30 21.10
C ALA A 37 -39.70 26.38 21.91
N ARG A 38 -40.22 25.30 21.32
CA ARG A 38 -41.07 24.31 22.00
C ARG A 38 -40.28 23.35 22.89
N CYS A 39 -38.95 23.33 22.78
CA CYS A 39 -38.11 22.44 23.58
C CYS A 39 -38.03 22.81 25.06
N LEU A 40 -38.36 24.06 25.43
CA LEU A 40 -38.23 24.58 26.78
C LEU A 40 -39.56 25.18 27.27
N PRO A 41 -40.60 24.35 27.49
CA PRO A 41 -41.87 24.84 27.98
C PRO A 41 -41.73 25.38 29.41
N GLY A 42 -42.02 26.68 29.60
CA GLY A 42 -42.06 27.31 30.92
C GLY A 42 -40.68 27.64 31.54
N ALA A 43 -39.58 27.50 30.78
CA ALA A 43 -38.24 27.90 31.21
C ALA A 43 -37.61 28.85 30.18
N PRO A 44 -36.86 29.89 30.61
CA PRO A 44 -36.11 30.72 29.68
C PRO A 44 -35.03 29.88 28.98
N PRO A 45 -34.75 30.11 27.68
CA PRO A 45 -33.69 29.40 27.00
C PRO A 45 -32.31 29.68 27.62
N PRO A 46 -31.39 28.69 27.61
CA PRO A 46 -30.04 28.92 28.11
C PRO A 46 -29.33 29.95 27.23
N ARG A 47 -28.41 30.74 27.80
CA ARG A 47 -27.54 31.60 26.99
C ARG A 47 -26.39 30.80 26.40
N GLY A 48 -26.11 31.03 25.12
CA GLY A 48 -24.97 30.45 24.41
C GLY A 48 -25.36 29.80 23.09
N SER A 49 -24.51 28.92 22.58
CA SER A 49 -24.77 28.21 21.33
C SER A 49 -24.33 26.76 21.39
N LEU A 50 -24.88 25.94 20.49
CA LEU A 50 -24.46 24.56 20.25
C LEU A 50 -24.42 24.30 18.75
N GLU A 51 -23.62 23.32 18.35
CA GLU A 51 -23.65 22.74 17.01
C GLU A 51 -24.30 21.36 17.08
N LEU A 52 -25.34 21.17 16.27
CA LEU A 52 -26.14 19.96 16.15
C LEU A 52 -25.84 19.32 14.80
N ASP A 53 -25.37 18.08 14.82
CA ASP A 53 -25.11 17.30 13.62
C ASP A 53 -26.29 16.35 13.36
N GLN A 54 -26.62 16.19 12.08
CA GLN A 54 -27.63 15.27 11.56
C GLN A 54 -26.96 14.33 10.58
N LEU A 55 -27.04 13.01 10.82
CA LEU A 55 -26.70 12.03 9.79
C LEU A 55 -27.85 12.02 8.79
N VAL A 56 -27.59 12.44 7.55
CA VAL A 56 -28.57 12.48 6.47
C VAL A 56 -28.22 11.38 5.47
N THR A 57 -29.18 10.50 5.17
CA THR A 57 -28.96 9.45 4.17
C THR A 57 -29.00 10.00 2.75
N ASP A 58 -28.53 9.23 1.77
CA ASP A 58 -28.75 9.50 0.34
C ASP A 58 -30.24 9.75 -0.02
N GLN A 59 -31.19 9.10 0.66
CA GLN A 59 -32.64 9.36 0.52
C GLN A 59 -33.14 10.62 1.26
N GLY A 60 -32.26 11.38 1.90
CA GLY A 60 -32.59 12.57 2.69
C GLY A 60 -33.23 12.28 4.05
N ASP A 61 -33.28 11.01 4.49
CA ASP A 61 -33.80 10.63 5.80
C ASP A 61 -32.78 10.98 6.89
N VAL A 62 -33.25 11.32 8.10
CA VAL A 62 -32.37 11.65 9.24
C VAL A 62 -32.48 10.59 10.35
N PRO A 63 -31.79 9.44 10.23
CA PRO A 63 -31.90 8.35 11.22
C PRO A 63 -31.26 8.68 12.57
N ALA A 64 -30.40 9.70 12.63
CA ALA A 64 -29.71 10.07 13.85
C ALA A 64 -29.29 11.53 13.88
N SER A 65 -29.14 12.05 15.10
CA SER A 65 -28.59 13.38 15.36
C SER A 65 -27.91 13.42 16.73
N TRP A 66 -26.98 14.35 16.92
CA TRP A 66 -26.23 14.52 18.17
C TRP A 66 -25.71 15.95 18.30
N VAL A 67 -25.36 16.34 19.54
CA VAL A 67 -24.69 17.61 19.78
C VAL A 67 -23.19 17.42 19.58
N ARG A 68 -22.63 18.15 18.61
CA ARG A 68 -21.20 18.11 18.26
C ARG A 68 -20.35 18.89 19.24
N SER A 69 -20.81 20.10 19.59
CA SER A 69 -20.12 21.02 20.48
C SER A 69 -21.12 21.92 21.20
N GLN A 70 -20.74 22.42 22.37
CA GLN A 70 -21.57 23.31 23.17
C GLN A 70 -20.77 24.48 23.76
N LYS A 71 -21.42 25.63 23.83
CA LYS A 71 -21.03 26.82 24.59
C LYS A 71 -22.16 27.28 25.51
N VAL A 72 -23.05 26.36 25.87
CA VAL A 72 -24.12 26.54 26.87
C VAL A 72 -23.71 25.79 28.15
N GLN A 73 -24.03 26.33 29.33
CA GLN A 73 -23.62 25.69 30.60
C GLN A 73 -24.57 24.60 31.11
N ASP A 74 -25.82 24.56 30.63
CA ASP A 74 -26.80 23.53 30.99
C ASP A 74 -27.81 23.32 29.84
N GLY A 75 -27.42 22.50 28.86
CA GLY A 75 -28.25 22.25 27.69
C GLY A 75 -29.28 21.12 27.85
N GLY A 76 -29.37 20.49 29.02
CA GLY A 76 -29.99 19.17 29.20
C GLY A 76 -31.30 18.91 28.43
N GLN A 77 -32.36 19.67 28.72
CA GLN A 77 -33.65 19.50 28.02
C GLN A 77 -33.60 19.94 26.55
N LEU A 78 -32.88 21.04 26.27
CA LEU A 78 -32.70 21.56 24.92
C LEU A 78 -32.05 20.51 24.01
N PHE A 79 -31.00 19.83 24.48
CA PHE A 79 -30.29 18.82 23.70
C PHE A 79 -31.20 17.65 23.35
N ARG A 80 -31.87 17.06 24.36
CA ARG A 80 -32.77 15.91 24.15
C ARG A 80 -33.90 16.22 23.18
N CYS A 81 -34.46 17.42 23.26
CA CYS A 81 -35.54 17.82 22.37
C CYS A 81 -35.02 18.16 20.97
N ALA A 82 -33.93 18.92 20.85
CA ALA A 82 -33.38 19.33 19.57
C ALA A 82 -32.89 18.15 18.73
N THR A 83 -32.22 17.16 19.35
CA THR A 83 -31.80 15.95 18.65
C THR A 83 -33.00 15.13 18.16
N ARG A 84 -34.07 15.02 18.96
CA ARG A 84 -35.32 14.38 18.52
C ARG A 84 -36.01 15.10 17.37
N LEU A 85 -36.19 16.42 17.48
CA LEU A 85 -36.78 17.23 16.42
C LEU A 85 -35.97 17.11 15.12
N ALA A 86 -34.64 17.01 15.22
CA ALA A 86 -33.77 16.84 14.08
C ALA A 86 -34.00 15.52 13.33
N THR A 87 -34.40 14.43 13.99
CA THR A 87 -34.70 13.15 13.32
C THR A 87 -36.10 13.09 12.69
N ASP A 88 -36.96 14.08 12.98
CA ASP A 88 -38.25 14.25 12.30
C ASP A 88 -38.10 14.95 10.94
N ALA A 89 -36.89 15.45 10.61
CA ALA A 89 -36.61 16.11 9.36
C ALA A 89 -36.49 15.10 8.19
N LYS A 90 -36.80 15.60 6.99
CA LYS A 90 -36.49 14.95 5.71
C LYS A 90 -36.03 15.99 4.71
N TYR A 91 -34.84 15.77 4.17
CA TYR A 91 -34.22 16.61 3.17
C TYR A 91 -34.42 16.05 1.77
N ALA A 92 -34.07 16.85 0.75
CA ALA A 92 -33.99 16.37 -0.61
C ALA A 92 -32.96 15.24 -0.72
N ALA A 93 -33.26 14.25 -1.55
CA ALA A 93 -32.34 13.15 -1.81
C ALA A 93 -31.01 13.67 -2.40
N GLN A 94 -29.92 13.04 -2.01
CA GLN A 94 -28.56 13.33 -2.41
C GLN A 94 -27.89 12.06 -2.96
N LYS A 95 -26.70 12.20 -3.56
CA LYS A 95 -25.98 11.06 -4.14
C LYS A 95 -25.31 10.17 -3.08
N THR A 96 -25.00 10.72 -1.91
CA THR A 96 -24.33 10.00 -0.80
C THR A 96 -24.91 10.46 0.53
N ASP A 97 -24.68 9.67 1.56
CA ASP A 97 -24.91 10.12 2.93
C ASP A 97 -23.98 11.27 3.28
N SER A 98 -24.44 12.15 4.17
CA SER A 98 -23.68 13.29 4.64
C SER A 98 -24.00 13.60 6.11
N VAL A 99 -23.15 14.40 6.74
CA VAL A 99 -23.44 15.01 8.04
C VAL A 99 -23.78 16.47 7.81
N ARG A 100 -24.99 16.88 8.16
CA ARG A 100 -25.42 18.28 8.10
C ARG A 100 -25.29 18.89 9.49
N THR A 101 -24.58 20.02 9.60
CA THR A 101 -24.43 20.74 10.87
C THR A 101 -25.33 21.97 10.90
N SER A 102 -26.06 22.15 11.99
CA SER A 102 -26.80 23.36 12.34
C SER A 102 -26.23 24.00 13.60
N ARG A 103 -26.16 25.33 13.65
CA ARG A 103 -25.94 26.08 14.88
C ARG A 103 -27.26 26.50 15.48
N ILE A 104 -27.45 26.21 16.77
CA ILE A 104 -28.54 26.78 17.57
C ILE A 104 -27.94 27.81 18.52
N SER A 105 -28.40 29.06 18.45
CA SER A 105 -27.93 30.17 19.28
C SER A 105 -29.09 30.72 20.10
N CYS A 106 -28.89 30.89 21.40
CA CYS A 106 -29.90 31.33 22.35
C CYS A 106 -29.42 32.52 23.18
N ASP A 107 -30.26 33.55 23.34
CA ASP A 107 -29.93 34.83 24.00
C ASP A 107 -30.51 34.98 25.43
N GLY A 108 -31.23 33.97 25.91
CA GLY A 108 -31.97 33.99 27.17
C GLY A 108 -33.47 34.26 27.02
N THR A 109 -33.91 34.67 25.83
CA THR A 109 -35.31 34.95 25.49
C THR A 109 -35.80 34.06 24.36
N SER A 110 -34.97 33.84 23.33
CA SER A 110 -35.27 33.01 22.18
C SER A 110 -34.07 32.17 21.75
N CYS A 111 -34.32 31.20 20.87
CA CYS A 111 -33.29 30.43 20.19
C CYS A 111 -33.50 30.52 18.67
N GLN A 112 -32.41 30.61 17.92
CA GLN A 112 -32.39 30.67 16.46
C GLN A 112 -31.55 29.52 15.90
N ARG A 113 -31.99 28.92 14.78
CA ARG A 113 -31.24 27.91 14.02
C ARG A 113 -30.64 28.52 12.77
N ALA A 114 -29.40 28.18 12.47
CA ALA A 114 -28.78 28.46 11.18
C ALA A 114 -28.03 27.22 10.71
N ASP A 115 -28.24 26.81 9.46
CA ASP A 115 -27.42 25.78 8.82
C ASP A 115 -25.99 26.30 8.63
N LEU A 116 -25.01 25.43 8.87
CA LEU A 116 -23.61 25.71 8.60
C LEU A 116 -23.18 24.94 7.34
N ALA A 117 -22.49 25.62 6.44
CA ALA A 117 -21.86 24.95 5.29
C ALA A 117 -20.78 23.95 5.74
N GLU A 118 -20.08 24.27 6.83
CA GLU A 118 -19.08 23.40 7.46
C GLU A 118 -18.96 23.73 8.96
N SER A 119 -18.83 22.71 9.82
CA SER A 119 -18.53 22.91 11.24
C SER A 119 -17.07 23.30 11.41
N ARG A 120 -16.81 24.30 12.28
CA ARG A 120 -15.45 24.69 12.68
C ARG A 120 -15.04 24.11 14.04
N SER A 121 -15.97 23.47 14.74
CA SER A 121 -15.70 22.92 16.07
C SER A 121 -15.20 21.48 15.96
N PRO A 122 -14.22 21.07 16.76
CA PRO A 122 -13.92 19.65 16.92
C PRO A 122 -15.14 18.91 17.46
N LEU A 123 -15.26 17.63 17.15
CA LEU A 123 -16.26 16.75 17.75
C LEU A 123 -15.92 16.55 19.23
N ASP A 124 -16.80 16.94 20.14
CA ASP A 124 -16.76 16.48 21.53
C ASP A 124 -17.38 15.07 21.58
N GLU A 125 -16.52 14.05 21.57
CA GLU A 125 -16.95 12.65 21.50
C GLU A 125 -17.91 12.26 22.63
N LYS A 126 -17.60 12.68 23.87
CA LYS A 126 -18.43 12.34 25.02
C LYS A 126 -19.80 13.00 24.92
N LEU A 127 -19.84 14.27 24.54
CA LEU A 127 -21.10 14.98 24.33
C LEU A 127 -21.91 14.35 23.19
N ALA A 128 -21.26 14.05 22.06
CA ALA A 128 -21.91 13.44 20.91
C ALA A 128 -22.51 12.07 21.27
N GLN A 129 -21.76 11.21 21.97
CA GLN A 129 -22.22 9.89 22.39
C GLN A 129 -23.37 9.98 23.40
N THR A 130 -23.29 10.89 24.37
CA THR A 130 -24.34 11.05 25.41
C THR A 130 -25.60 11.73 24.91
N THR A 131 -25.53 12.50 23.82
CA THR A 131 -26.67 13.19 23.21
C THR A 131 -27.18 12.51 21.94
N LEU A 132 -26.52 11.44 21.47
CA LEU A 132 -26.91 10.70 20.29
C LEU A 132 -28.35 10.23 20.40
N HIS A 133 -29.19 10.78 19.54
CA HIS A 133 -30.55 10.32 19.35
C HIS A 133 -30.60 9.46 18.08
N LEU A 134 -31.14 8.25 18.22
CA LEU A 134 -31.39 7.34 17.12
C LEU A 134 -32.90 7.24 16.92
N ALA A 135 -33.36 7.56 15.71
CA ALA A 135 -34.78 7.48 15.38
C ALA A 135 -35.32 6.07 15.59
N GLY A 136 -36.57 5.94 16.04
CA GLY A 136 -37.22 4.65 16.27
C GLY A 136 -37.29 3.78 15.01
N TRP A 137 -37.36 4.40 13.83
CA TRP A 137 -37.43 3.75 12.52
C TRP A 137 -36.07 3.47 11.87
N ALA A 138 -34.96 3.91 12.49
CA ALA A 138 -33.63 3.72 11.93
C ALA A 138 -33.26 2.23 11.82
N THR A 139 -32.69 1.82 10.70
CA THR A 139 -32.21 0.45 10.49
C THR A 139 -30.96 0.16 11.33
N ALA A 140 -30.62 -1.11 11.52
CA ALA A 140 -29.37 -1.46 12.21
C ALA A 140 -28.14 -0.88 11.50
N ALA A 141 -28.11 -0.86 10.16
CA ALA A 141 -27.01 -0.24 9.41
C ALA A 141 -26.92 1.28 9.64
N GLU A 142 -28.06 1.99 9.60
CA GLU A 142 -28.13 3.44 9.86
C GLU A 142 -27.67 3.77 11.29
N ARG A 143 -28.09 2.99 12.29
CA ARG A 143 -27.62 3.14 13.68
C ARG A 143 -26.12 2.89 13.80
N GLY A 144 -25.60 1.88 13.11
CA GLY A 144 -24.18 1.57 13.08
C GLY A 144 -23.34 2.73 12.54
N TRP A 145 -23.77 3.34 11.43
CA TRP A 145 -23.11 4.52 10.88
C TRP A 145 -23.17 5.73 11.81
N ALA A 146 -24.32 5.98 12.44
CA ALA A 146 -24.44 7.07 13.42
C ALA A 146 -23.49 6.89 14.62
N GLN A 147 -23.41 5.66 15.15
CA GLN A 147 -22.51 5.33 16.25
C GLN A 147 -21.03 5.42 15.84
N LEU A 148 -20.70 5.03 14.61
CA LEU A 148 -19.36 5.14 14.07
C LEU A 148 -18.90 6.60 14.00
N VAL A 149 -19.76 7.50 13.49
CA VAL A 149 -19.44 8.94 13.37
C VAL A 149 -19.19 9.59 14.74
N VAL A 150 -19.94 9.20 15.78
CA VAL A 150 -19.70 9.67 17.15
C VAL A 150 -18.62 8.87 17.89
N ARG A 151 -17.88 8.00 17.18
CA ARG A 151 -16.79 7.15 17.70
C ARG A 151 -17.20 6.18 18.82
N ASP A 152 -18.48 5.82 18.88
CA ASP A 152 -18.97 4.67 19.66
C ASP A 152 -18.71 3.38 18.85
N TYR A 153 -17.43 3.00 18.74
CA TYR A 153 -17.03 1.84 17.95
C TYR A 153 -17.68 0.52 18.44
N PRO A 154 -17.76 0.22 19.75
CA PRO A 154 -18.40 -1.00 20.23
C PRO A 154 -19.89 -1.05 19.84
N GLY A 155 -20.60 0.08 19.97
CA GLY A 155 -21.98 0.22 19.52
C GLY A 155 -22.12 0.00 18.02
N ALA A 156 -21.29 0.69 17.22
CA ALA A 156 -21.29 0.60 15.77
C ALA A 156 -21.09 -0.84 15.27
N LEU A 157 -20.05 -1.53 15.77
CA LEU A 157 -19.73 -2.91 15.40
C LEU A 157 -20.87 -3.88 15.75
N LYS A 158 -21.55 -3.67 16.88
CA LYS A 158 -22.72 -4.45 17.27
C LYS A 158 -23.87 -4.26 16.28
N GLN A 159 -24.15 -3.02 15.89
CA GLN A 159 -25.25 -2.71 14.97
C GLN A 159 -24.96 -3.19 13.53
N PHE A 160 -23.73 -3.05 13.04
CA PHE A 160 -23.35 -3.63 11.75
C PHE A 160 -23.46 -5.17 11.78
N GLY A 161 -23.04 -5.79 12.88
CA GLY A 161 -23.25 -7.23 13.08
C GLY A 161 -24.73 -7.64 13.04
N GLN A 162 -25.63 -6.83 13.61
CA GLN A 162 -27.06 -7.06 13.52
C GLN A 162 -27.59 -6.88 12.08
N ALA A 163 -27.21 -5.79 11.41
CA ALA A 163 -27.60 -5.53 10.02
C ALA A 163 -27.20 -6.69 9.10
N LEU A 164 -26.01 -7.25 9.28
CA LEU A 164 -25.51 -8.38 8.49
C LEU A 164 -26.14 -9.73 8.85
N LYS A 165 -26.70 -9.88 10.05
CA LYS A 165 -27.56 -11.04 10.37
C LYS A 165 -28.90 -10.95 9.66
N GLU A 166 -29.47 -9.75 9.58
CA GLU A 166 -30.75 -9.49 8.91
C GLU A 166 -30.60 -9.57 7.38
N ARG A 167 -29.53 -8.99 6.84
CA ARG A 167 -29.20 -8.97 5.42
C ARG A 167 -27.70 -9.17 5.21
N PRO A 168 -27.24 -10.42 5.00
CA PRO A 168 -25.82 -10.71 4.78
C PRO A 168 -25.19 -9.99 3.58
N GLY A 169 -25.99 -9.67 2.57
CA GLY A 169 -25.59 -8.94 1.37
C GLY A 169 -25.76 -7.41 1.47
N ASP A 170 -25.77 -6.84 2.67
CA ASP A 170 -25.80 -5.39 2.84
C ASP A 170 -24.38 -4.81 2.69
N ALA A 171 -24.06 -4.36 1.47
CA ALA A 171 -22.77 -3.73 1.15
C ALA A 171 -22.48 -2.50 2.02
N ARG A 172 -23.50 -1.76 2.46
CA ARG A 172 -23.32 -0.57 3.32
C ARG A 172 -22.95 -0.99 4.74
N ALA A 173 -23.55 -2.04 5.27
CA ALA A 173 -23.20 -2.59 6.58
C ALA A 173 -21.83 -3.29 6.57
N LEU A 174 -21.47 -3.99 5.49
CA LEU A 174 -20.14 -4.59 5.31
C LEU A 174 -19.04 -3.54 5.33
N ARG A 175 -19.24 -2.43 4.61
CA ARG A 175 -18.31 -1.29 4.64
C ARG A 175 -18.21 -0.68 6.02
N GLY A 176 -19.35 -0.39 6.66
CA GLY A 176 -19.37 0.16 8.01
C GLY A 176 -18.66 -0.73 9.03
N LEU A 177 -18.84 -2.06 8.93
CA LEU A 177 -18.11 -3.03 9.76
C LEU A 177 -16.59 -2.93 9.54
N ALA A 178 -16.14 -2.90 8.29
CA ALA A 178 -14.72 -2.78 7.96
C ALA A 178 -14.12 -1.47 8.47
N THR A 179 -14.78 -0.33 8.21
CA THR A 179 -14.35 0.98 8.72
C THR A 179 -14.29 1.00 10.25
N GLY A 180 -15.33 0.52 10.93
CA GLY A 180 -15.36 0.45 12.38
C GLY A 180 -14.25 -0.43 12.98
N LEU A 181 -13.90 -1.54 12.31
CA LEU A 181 -12.78 -2.39 12.73
C LEU A 181 -11.43 -1.70 12.53
N VAL A 182 -11.24 -0.95 11.45
CA VAL A 182 -10.02 -0.16 11.22
C VAL A 182 -9.89 0.95 12.26
N GLU A 183 -10.92 1.78 12.44
CA GLU A 183 -10.87 2.95 13.32
C GLU A 183 -10.76 2.59 14.80
N SER A 184 -11.32 1.45 15.21
CA SER A 184 -11.16 0.94 16.58
C SER A 184 -9.83 0.23 16.85
N GLY A 185 -8.98 0.03 15.83
CA GLY A 185 -7.78 -0.82 15.95
C GLY A 185 -8.13 -2.29 16.21
N GLY A 186 -9.29 -2.75 15.72
CA GLY A 186 -9.80 -4.10 15.89
C GLY A 186 -9.19 -5.12 14.92
N ASP A 187 -9.94 -6.19 14.66
CA ASP A 187 -9.51 -7.29 13.80
C ASP A 187 -9.43 -6.86 12.32
N LEU A 188 -8.22 -6.55 11.86
CA LEU A 188 -7.97 -6.12 10.48
C LEU A 188 -8.19 -7.23 9.45
N ALA A 189 -8.05 -8.51 9.82
CA ALA A 189 -8.34 -9.61 8.89
C ALA A 189 -9.83 -9.70 8.61
N ARG A 190 -10.65 -9.57 9.66
CA ARG A 190 -12.10 -9.46 9.54
C ARG A 190 -12.53 -8.18 8.81
N ALA A 191 -11.81 -7.07 9.01
CA ALA A 191 -12.06 -5.84 8.25
C ALA A 191 -11.84 -6.05 6.76
N ARG A 192 -10.76 -6.76 6.38
CA ARG A 192 -10.45 -7.08 4.98
C ARG A 192 -11.53 -7.95 4.35
N ASP A 193 -11.94 -9.03 5.02
CA ASP A 193 -13.02 -9.90 4.54
C ASP A 193 -14.32 -9.12 4.30
N ALA A 194 -14.71 -8.27 5.26
CA ALA A 194 -15.92 -7.46 5.12
C ALA A 194 -15.82 -6.44 3.96
N ALA A 195 -14.69 -5.74 3.83
CA ALA A 195 -14.47 -4.77 2.76
C ALA A 195 -14.42 -5.43 1.37
N GLN A 196 -13.75 -6.58 1.24
CA GLN A 196 -13.70 -7.34 0.00
C GLN A 196 -15.08 -7.87 -0.41
N LYS A 197 -15.90 -8.34 0.54
CA LYS A 197 -17.30 -8.70 0.27
C LYS A 197 -18.12 -7.50 -0.20
N ALA A 198 -17.88 -6.30 0.33
CA ALA A 198 -18.56 -5.11 -0.15
C ALA A 198 -18.21 -4.79 -1.61
N VAL A 199 -16.94 -4.93 -2.01
CA VAL A 199 -16.50 -4.80 -3.42
C VAL A 199 -17.11 -5.90 -4.29
N GLN A 200 -17.17 -7.15 -3.83
CA GLN A 200 -17.80 -8.24 -4.59
C GLN A 200 -19.30 -7.96 -4.88
N LEU A 201 -20.00 -7.33 -3.93
CA LEU A 201 -21.40 -6.96 -4.11
C LEU A 201 -21.58 -5.71 -4.99
N LYS A 202 -20.62 -4.79 -4.96
CA LYS A 202 -20.64 -3.52 -5.69
C LYS A 202 -19.25 -3.19 -6.27
N PRO A 203 -18.86 -3.86 -7.38
CA PRO A 203 -17.51 -3.75 -7.93
C PRO A 203 -17.22 -2.39 -8.58
N GLU A 204 -18.25 -1.60 -8.86
CA GLU A 204 -18.11 -0.25 -9.44
C GLU A 204 -18.34 0.85 -8.39
N SER A 205 -18.28 0.54 -7.10
CA SER A 205 -18.48 1.56 -6.05
C SER A 205 -17.14 2.10 -5.56
N ALA A 206 -16.89 3.38 -5.80
CA ALA A 206 -15.75 4.12 -5.26
C ALA A 206 -15.64 3.92 -3.75
N ALA A 207 -16.78 3.96 -3.10
CA ALA A 207 -16.93 3.88 -1.67
C ALA A 207 -16.54 2.48 -1.11
N ALA A 208 -16.78 1.41 -1.87
CA ALA A 208 -16.34 0.06 -1.51
C ALA A 208 -14.83 -0.10 -1.66
N HIS A 209 -14.26 0.34 -2.78
CA HIS A 209 -12.82 0.35 -3.02
C HIS A 209 -12.05 1.23 -2.02
N GLU A 210 -12.58 2.42 -1.71
CA GLU A 210 -12.07 3.32 -0.64
C GLU A 210 -11.95 2.56 0.69
N THR A 211 -12.95 1.74 1.02
CA THR A 211 -12.95 0.98 2.28
C THR A 211 -11.84 -0.08 2.28
N VAL A 212 -11.61 -0.77 1.16
CA VAL A 212 -10.50 -1.73 1.05
C VAL A 212 -9.16 -1.01 1.13
N ALA A 213 -9.00 0.15 0.47
CA ALA A 213 -7.78 0.95 0.53
C ALA A 213 -7.45 1.35 1.99
N ARG A 214 -8.44 1.82 2.76
CA ARG A 214 -8.27 2.12 4.20
C ARG A 214 -7.84 0.89 5.02
N VAL A 215 -8.45 -0.27 4.76
CA VAL A 215 -8.05 -1.53 5.42
C VAL A 215 -6.62 -1.91 5.06
N CYS A 216 -6.24 -1.81 3.78
CA CYS A 216 -4.90 -2.15 3.32
C CYS A 216 -3.83 -1.22 3.90
N LEU A 217 -4.12 0.09 4.03
CA LEU A 217 -3.27 1.01 4.77
C LEU A 217 -3.09 0.61 6.24
N ALA A 218 -4.18 0.24 6.92
CA ALA A 218 -4.11 -0.22 8.31
C ALA A 218 -3.30 -1.52 8.47
N GLN A 219 -3.38 -2.41 7.47
CA GLN A 219 -2.60 -3.64 7.39
C GLN A 219 -1.16 -3.45 6.92
N LYS A 220 -0.78 -2.24 6.47
CA LYS A 220 0.49 -1.95 5.78
C LYS A 220 0.70 -2.79 4.51
N ASP A 221 -0.40 -3.17 3.86
CA ASP A 221 -0.38 -3.79 2.53
C ASP A 221 -0.35 -2.68 1.48
N ASP A 222 0.86 -2.17 1.22
CA ASP A 222 1.09 -0.98 0.41
C ASP A 222 0.60 -1.16 -1.04
N ARG A 223 0.86 -2.34 -1.63
CA ARG A 223 0.46 -2.64 -3.02
C ARG A 223 -1.06 -2.68 -3.15
N CYS A 224 -1.75 -3.28 -2.16
CA CYS A 224 -3.20 -3.24 -2.13
C CYS A 224 -3.74 -1.81 -1.99
N ALA A 225 -3.17 -1.01 -1.07
CA ALA A 225 -3.65 0.34 -0.83
C ALA A 225 -3.58 1.23 -2.09
N VAL A 226 -2.48 1.15 -2.84
CA VAL A 226 -2.32 1.85 -4.12
C VAL A 226 -3.35 1.38 -5.15
N ALA A 227 -3.46 0.07 -5.35
CA ALA A 227 -4.37 -0.50 -6.35
C ALA A 227 -5.85 -0.16 -6.08
N GLU A 228 -6.27 -0.22 -4.81
CA GLU A 228 -7.65 0.01 -4.42
C GLU A 228 -8.01 1.51 -4.44
N LEU A 229 -7.09 2.41 -4.12
CA LEU A 229 -7.33 3.85 -4.30
C LEU A 229 -7.48 4.19 -5.79
N GLU A 230 -6.66 3.61 -6.67
CA GLU A 230 -6.82 3.78 -8.11
C GLU A 230 -8.17 3.24 -8.61
N ALA A 231 -8.59 2.07 -8.15
CA ALA A 231 -9.90 1.50 -8.48
C ALA A 231 -11.03 2.41 -8.01
N ALA A 232 -10.92 2.96 -6.79
CA ALA A 232 -11.91 3.89 -6.25
C ALA A 232 -12.02 5.17 -7.10
N ARG A 233 -10.89 5.72 -7.58
CA ARG A 233 -10.86 6.92 -8.44
C ARG A 233 -11.39 6.67 -9.86
N LYS A 234 -11.35 5.43 -10.35
CA LYS A 234 -11.89 5.05 -11.66
C LYS A 234 -13.39 4.74 -11.64
N ALA A 235 -13.98 4.59 -10.45
CA ALA A 235 -15.38 4.19 -10.33
C ALA A 235 -16.34 5.31 -10.80
N PRO A 236 -17.51 4.98 -11.38
CA PRO A 236 -18.45 5.98 -11.90
C PRO A 236 -18.97 6.98 -10.85
N ASP A 237 -19.02 6.59 -9.58
CA ASP A 237 -19.47 7.41 -8.46
C ASP A 237 -18.32 8.15 -7.73
N ALA A 238 -17.09 8.10 -8.24
CA ALA A 238 -15.89 8.66 -7.58
C ALA A 238 -16.03 10.15 -7.22
N GLU A 239 -16.68 10.96 -8.06
CA GLU A 239 -16.91 12.38 -7.80
C GLU A 239 -17.65 12.62 -6.48
N THR A 240 -18.58 11.72 -6.12
CA THR A 240 -19.36 11.82 -4.87
C THR A 240 -18.52 11.54 -3.62
N ARG A 241 -17.30 11.03 -3.80
CA ARG A 241 -16.35 10.63 -2.78
C ARG A 241 -15.02 11.37 -2.87
N ALA A 242 -14.90 12.40 -3.70
CA ALA A 242 -13.64 13.09 -3.93
C ALA A 242 -12.94 13.49 -2.62
N ALA A 243 -13.66 14.13 -1.69
CA ALA A 243 -13.10 14.54 -0.41
C ALA A 243 -12.62 13.36 0.47
N ASP A 244 -13.31 12.22 0.45
CA ASP A 244 -12.91 11.02 1.19
C ASP A 244 -11.66 10.36 0.56
N LEU A 245 -11.59 10.35 -0.77
CA LEU A 245 -10.45 9.80 -1.51
C LEU A 245 -9.19 10.66 -1.36
N ASP A 246 -9.34 11.98 -1.34
CA ASP A 246 -8.22 12.91 -1.19
C ASP A 246 -7.56 12.80 0.20
N GLN A 247 -8.31 12.40 1.23
CA GLN A 247 -7.73 12.07 2.54
C GLN A 247 -6.75 10.88 2.50
N LEU A 248 -6.82 10.04 1.46
CA LEU A 248 -5.97 8.87 1.30
C LEU A 248 -4.71 9.14 0.46
N ASP A 249 -4.58 10.32 -0.18
CA ASP A 249 -3.48 10.58 -1.10
C ASP A 249 -2.12 10.53 -0.43
N GLU A 250 -1.93 11.25 0.68
CA GLU A 250 -0.67 11.26 1.41
C GLU A 250 -0.28 9.86 1.94
N PRO A 251 -1.15 9.11 2.66
CA PRO A 251 -0.77 7.78 3.13
C PRO A 251 -0.54 6.78 1.99
N VAL A 252 -1.28 6.86 0.88
CA VAL A 252 -1.07 5.98 -0.28
C VAL A 252 0.18 6.36 -1.07
N LYS A 253 0.51 7.65 -1.19
CA LYS A 253 1.79 8.10 -1.75
C LYS A 253 2.96 7.58 -0.94
N ALA A 254 2.90 7.69 0.39
CA ALA A 254 3.91 7.12 1.26
C ALA A 254 4.03 5.59 1.10
N ALA A 255 2.92 4.89 0.83
CA ALA A 255 2.92 3.46 0.49
C ALA A 255 3.60 3.19 -0.86
N ALA A 256 3.30 3.98 -1.89
CA ALA A 256 3.95 3.90 -3.20
C ALA A 256 5.47 4.12 -3.11
N ASP A 257 5.91 5.10 -2.32
CA ASP A 257 7.34 5.37 -2.09
C ASP A 257 8.05 4.19 -1.42
N ARG A 258 7.38 3.50 -0.48
CA ARG A 258 7.91 2.28 0.16
C ARG A 258 8.03 1.12 -0.83
N ILE A 259 7.06 0.95 -1.72
CA ILE A 259 7.14 -0.05 -2.80
C ILE A 259 8.34 0.24 -3.69
N ALA A 260 8.48 1.48 -4.16
CA ALA A 260 9.59 1.87 -5.03
C ALA A 260 10.95 1.67 -4.36
N ALA A 261 11.07 1.98 -3.07
CA ALA A 261 12.29 1.74 -2.30
C ALA A 261 12.60 0.23 -2.19
N ALA A 262 11.60 -0.60 -1.86
CA ALA A 262 11.78 -2.05 -1.75
C ALA A 262 12.16 -2.70 -3.09
N ASP A 263 11.51 -2.30 -4.18
CA ASP A 263 11.80 -2.78 -5.53
C ASP A 263 13.22 -2.38 -5.96
N LYS A 264 13.66 -1.15 -5.63
CA LYS A 264 15.03 -0.69 -5.87
C LYS A 264 16.06 -1.51 -5.09
N GLU A 265 15.83 -1.74 -3.80
CA GLU A 265 16.73 -2.58 -3.00
C GLU A 265 16.81 -4.01 -3.53
N GLU A 266 15.70 -4.57 -4.03
CA GLU A 266 15.69 -5.90 -4.64
C GLU A 266 16.51 -5.93 -5.92
N GLN A 267 16.38 -4.91 -6.79
CA GLN A 267 17.19 -4.76 -7.99
C GLN A 267 18.69 -4.63 -7.66
N GLU A 268 19.03 -3.84 -6.65
CA GLU A 268 20.43 -3.68 -6.20
C GLU A 268 21.00 -4.99 -5.64
N ARG A 269 20.21 -5.74 -4.86
CA ARG A 269 20.61 -7.09 -4.40
C ARG A 269 20.84 -8.04 -5.56
N HIS A 270 19.91 -8.10 -6.52
CA HIS A 270 20.05 -8.96 -7.70
C HIS A 270 21.27 -8.56 -8.56
N ALA A 271 21.53 -7.26 -8.71
CA ALA A 271 22.71 -6.76 -9.40
C ALA A 271 24.00 -7.14 -8.68
N ALA A 272 24.05 -7.00 -7.34
CA ALA A 272 25.18 -7.40 -6.53
C ALA A 272 25.43 -8.91 -6.58
N ASP A 273 24.37 -9.73 -6.52
CA ASP A 273 24.45 -11.18 -6.65
C ASP A 273 24.94 -11.59 -8.04
N ALA A 274 24.47 -10.91 -9.09
CA ALA A 274 24.94 -11.11 -10.46
C ALA A 274 26.43 -10.73 -10.61
N GLU A 275 26.86 -9.62 -10.01
CA GLU A 275 28.27 -9.21 -10.01
C GLU A 275 29.15 -10.20 -9.23
N ALA A 276 28.70 -10.66 -8.07
CA ALA A 276 29.41 -11.66 -7.27
C ALA A 276 29.51 -13.01 -8.01
N ALA A 277 28.46 -13.42 -8.71
CA ALA A 277 28.49 -14.61 -9.57
C ALA A 277 29.47 -14.43 -10.75
N LEU A 278 29.48 -13.24 -11.38
CA LEU A 278 30.43 -12.92 -12.45
C LEU A 278 31.87 -12.95 -11.92
N GLN A 279 32.14 -12.41 -10.73
CA GLN A 279 33.48 -12.40 -10.14
C GLN A 279 34.01 -13.82 -9.83
N LYS A 280 33.12 -14.76 -9.48
CA LYS A 280 33.51 -16.18 -9.32
C LYS A 280 33.89 -16.83 -10.65
N ILE A 281 33.17 -16.53 -11.73
CA ILE A 281 33.40 -17.09 -13.07
C ILE A 281 34.55 -16.36 -13.79
N ASP A 282 34.79 -15.10 -13.45
CA ASP A 282 35.77 -14.22 -14.07
C ASP A 282 36.51 -13.35 -13.04
N PRO A 283 37.37 -13.97 -12.20
CA PRO A 283 38.09 -13.25 -11.14
C PRO A 283 39.09 -12.23 -11.70
N ALA A 284 39.57 -12.42 -12.92
CA ALA A 284 40.45 -11.48 -13.61
C ALA A 284 39.71 -10.29 -14.23
N GLY A 285 38.37 -10.28 -14.20
CA GLY A 285 37.54 -9.22 -14.77
C GLY A 285 37.69 -9.08 -16.28
N CYS A 286 38.09 -10.15 -16.99
CA CYS A 286 38.32 -10.11 -18.43
C CYS A 286 37.07 -9.68 -19.22
N ARG A 287 35.87 -10.03 -18.76
CA ARG A 287 34.58 -9.65 -19.36
C ARG A 287 34.20 -8.18 -19.10
N LYS A 288 34.87 -7.49 -18.17
CA LYS A 288 34.72 -6.04 -17.95
C LYS A 288 35.56 -5.21 -18.94
N LEU A 289 36.49 -5.83 -19.66
CA LEU A 289 37.27 -5.17 -20.72
C LEU A 289 36.40 -4.95 -21.96
N GLU A 290 36.75 -3.97 -22.77
CA GLU A 290 36.04 -3.63 -24.01
C GLU A 290 35.83 -4.89 -24.87
N THR A 291 34.58 -5.13 -25.25
CA THR A 291 34.17 -6.32 -26.00
C THR A 291 34.93 -6.43 -27.31
N ASN A 292 35.48 -7.61 -27.59
CA ASN A 292 36.29 -7.91 -28.78
C ASN A 292 37.65 -7.17 -28.85
N SER A 293 38.11 -6.52 -27.77
CA SER A 293 39.44 -5.92 -27.71
C SER A 293 40.56 -6.96 -27.58
N ASP A 294 41.79 -6.59 -27.96
CA ASP A 294 42.99 -7.41 -27.74
C ASP A 294 43.26 -7.63 -26.25
N ALA A 295 42.94 -6.64 -25.41
CA ALA A 295 43.08 -6.73 -23.96
C ALA A 295 42.13 -7.80 -23.38
N GLN A 296 40.86 -7.79 -23.79
CA GLN A 296 39.88 -8.82 -23.40
C GLN A 296 40.33 -10.21 -23.84
N LEU A 297 40.73 -10.34 -25.11
CA LEU A 297 41.20 -11.61 -25.67
C LEU A 297 42.42 -12.14 -24.91
N LEU A 298 43.45 -11.32 -24.71
CA LEU A 298 44.65 -11.75 -23.99
C LEU A 298 44.36 -12.10 -22.53
N CYS A 299 43.47 -11.37 -21.86
CA CYS A 299 43.05 -11.69 -20.50
C CYS A 299 42.41 -13.08 -20.43
N LEU A 300 41.47 -13.38 -21.33
CA LEU A 300 40.77 -14.66 -21.36
C LEU A 300 41.71 -15.82 -21.74
N VAL A 301 42.62 -15.61 -22.70
CA VAL A 301 43.62 -16.60 -23.10
C VAL A 301 44.60 -16.89 -21.97
N LYS A 302 45.15 -15.85 -21.31
CA LYS A 302 46.06 -16.01 -20.17
C LYS A 302 45.39 -16.77 -19.04
N ARG A 303 44.13 -16.46 -18.72
CA ARG A 303 43.36 -17.17 -17.70
C ARG A 303 43.29 -18.69 -17.94
N CYS A 304 43.19 -19.11 -19.21
CA CYS A 304 43.09 -20.51 -19.59
C CYS A 304 44.45 -21.23 -19.70
N PHE A 305 45.48 -20.55 -20.21
CA PHE A 305 46.69 -21.21 -20.68
C PHE A 305 47.99 -20.73 -20.04
N GLU A 306 47.98 -19.68 -19.20
CA GLU A 306 49.21 -19.18 -18.56
C GLU A 306 49.89 -20.28 -17.73
N ALA A 307 49.15 -20.94 -16.84
CA ALA A 307 49.71 -21.99 -15.98
C ALA A 307 50.29 -23.16 -16.81
N SER A 308 49.57 -23.59 -17.86
CA SER A 308 50.00 -24.66 -18.75
C SER A 308 51.20 -24.27 -19.60
N ALA A 309 51.29 -23.01 -20.04
CA ALA A 309 52.43 -22.49 -20.78
C ALA A 309 53.69 -22.45 -19.90
N GLN A 310 53.56 -21.99 -18.65
CA GLN A 310 54.66 -22.01 -17.67
C GLN A 310 55.08 -23.45 -17.33
N GLN A 311 54.13 -24.38 -17.18
CA GLN A 311 54.44 -25.79 -16.93
C GLN A 311 55.13 -26.45 -18.12
N TYR A 312 54.66 -26.21 -19.35
CA TYR A 312 55.30 -26.70 -20.56
C TYR A 312 56.73 -26.15 -20.70
N ALA A 313 56.93 -24.86 -20.44
CA ALA A 313 58.26 -24.24 -20.43
C ALA A 313 59.21 -24.95 -19.45
N LYS A 314 58.77 -25.28 -18.23
CA LYS A 314 59.58 -26.04 -17.26
C LYS A 314 59.94 -27.46 -17.68
N GLN A 315 59.13 -28.09 -18.55
CA GLN A 315 59.40 -29.43 -19.09
C GLN A 315 60.45 -29.40 -20.20
N LEU A 316 60.61 -28.25 -20.87
CA LEU A 316 61.68 -28.05 -21.84
C LEU A 316 63.02 -27.87 -21.11
N ARG A 317 64.05 -28.57 -21.57
CA ARG A 317 65.42 -28.44 -21.05
C ARG A 317 66.34 -28.06 -22.19
N THR A 318 67.15 -27.01 -22.01
CA THR A 318 68.24 -26.76 -22.97
C THR A 318 69.34 -27.80 -22.78
N LYS A 319 70.13 -28.04 -23.83
CA LYS A 319 71.34 -28.87 -23.76
C LYS A 319 72.33 -28.39 -22.69
N ASP A 320 72.32 -27.09 -22.40
CA ASP A 320 73.19 -26.43 -21.41
C ASP A 320 72.59 -26.38 -20.00
N GLY A 321 71.42 -27.00 -19.77
CA GLY A 321 70.77 -27.04 -18.45
C GLY A 321 70.06 -25.77 -18.02
N HIS A 322 69.83 -24.82 -18.94
CA HIS A 322 68.98 -23.65 -18.71
C HIS A 322 67.50 -24.03 -18.77
N GLU A 323 66.71 -23.44 -17.87
CA GLU A 323 65.25 -23.59 -17.84
C GLU A 323 64.59 -22.65 -18.84
N TYR A 324 63.56 -23.11 -19.55
CA TYR A 324 62.74 -22.22 -20.36
C TYR A 324 61.68 -21.52 -19.50
N ALA A 325 61.33 -20.30 -19.89
CA ALA A 325 60.23 -19.54 -19.31
C ALA A 325 59.27 -19.09 -20.42
N ALA A 326 57.98 -19.09 -20.14
CA ALA A 326 56.99 -18.47 -21.01
C ALA A 326 57.04 -16.94 -20.82
N GLY A 327 57.17 -16.21 -21.93
CA GLY A 327 57.23 -14.76 -21.97
C GLY A 327 55.85 -14.11 -22.04
N GLU A 328 55.82 -12.86 -22.50
CA GLU A 328 54.57 -12.10 -22.56
C GLU A 328 53.69 -12.55 -23.74
N TRP A 329 52.43 -12.91 -23.44
CA TRP A 329 51.42 -13.17 -24.47
C TRP A 329 51.10 -11.91 -25.26
N LYS A 330 50.96 -12.05 -26.58
CA LYS A 330 50.62 -10.97 -27.49
C LYS A 330 49.66 -11.42 -28.58
N VAL A 331 48.87 -10.48 -29.09
CA VAL A 331 48.14 -10.66 -30.35
C VAL A 331 49.11 -10.32 -31.48
N ALA A 332 49.46 -11.33 -32.29
CA ALA A 332 50.40 -11.20 -33.40
C ALA A 332 49.73 -10.57 -34.63
N SER A 333 48.45 -10.88 -34.87
CA SER A 333 47.63 -10.29 -35.93
C SER A 333 46.14 -10.46 -35.64
N ARG A 334 45.30 -9.63 -36.27
CA ARG A 334 43.84 -9.72 -36.17
C ARG A 334 43.18 -9.52 -37.54
N LYS A 335 42.14 -10.29 -37.83
CA LYS A 335 41.34 -10.21 -39.05
C LYS A 335 39.87 -10.52 -38.73
N GLY A 336 39.05 -9.48 -38.59
CA GLY A 336 37.68 -9.61 -38.09
C GLY A 336 37.68 -10.14 -36.65
N ASP A 337 36.85 -11.15 -36.37
CA ASP A 337 36.73 -11.79 -35.05
C ASP A 337 37.79 -12.88 -34.78
N ALA A 338 38.68 -13.12 -35.74
CA ALA A 338 39.81 -14.03 -35.60
C ALA A 338 41.09 -13.27 -35.28
N ALA A 339 41.83 -13.74 -34.28
CA ALA A 339 43.11 -13.20 -33.87
C ALA A 339 44.16 -14.30 -33.72
N GLU A 340 45.39 -14.01 -34.09
CA GLU A 340 46.52 -14.88 -33.83
C GLU A 340 47.16 -14.48 -32.49
N VAL A 341 47.19 -15.41 -31.54
CA VAL A 341 47.72 -15.17 -30.20
C VAL A 341 48.94 -16.05 -30.00
N THR A 342 50.03 -15.45 -29.50
CA THR A 342 51.31 -16.13 -29.32
C THR A 342 51.87 -15.89 -27.94
N VAL A 343 52.44 -16.95 -27.33
CA VAL A 343 53.34 -16.83 -26.18
C VAL A 343 54.75 -17.32 -26.57
N PRO A 344 55.77 -16.47 -26.47
CA PRO A 344 57.13 -16.90 -26.76
C PRO A 344 57.71 -17.68 -25.59
N ILE A 345 58.21 -18.89 -25.82
CA ILE A 345 58.93 -19.67 -24.80
C ILE A 345 60.42 -19.66 -25.14
N ARG A 346 61.23 -19.15 -24.21
CA ARG A 346 62.65 -18.87 -24.41
C ARG A 346 63.48 -19.37 -23.23
N PRO A 347 64.77 -19.72 -23.43
CA PRO A 347 65.66 -20.03 -22.32
C PRO A 347 65.78 -18.83 -21.38
N SER A 348 65.72 -19.09 -20.08
CA SER A 348 65.94 -18.08 -19.05
C SER A 348 67.40 -17.62 -19.07
N PRO A 349 67.67 -16.31 -18.95
CA PRO A 349 69.04 -15.81 -18.93
C PRO A 349 69.84 -16.43 -17.76
N PRO A 350 71.14 -16.72 -17.93
CA PRO A 350 71.95 -17.30 -16.87
C PRO A 350 72.00 -16.38 -15.64
N ALA A 351 71.80 -16.95 -14.45
CA ALA A 351 71.77 -16.23 -13.16
C ALA A 351 73.08 -15.45 -12.84
N LYS A 352 74.17 -15.67 -13.60
CA LYS A 352 75.42 -14.91 -13.51
C LYS A 352 75.98 -14.66 -14.92
N LYS A 353 76.14 -13.38 -15.31
CA LYS A 353 76.87 -13.00 -16.53
C LYS A 353 78.33 -13.44 -16.41
N ARG A 354 78.70 -14.59 -16.96
CA ARG A 354 80.11 -14.90 -17.27
C ARG A 354 80.51 -14.12 -18.52
N ARG A 355 81.35 -13.10 -18.33
CA ARG A 355 81.98 -12.33 -19.40
C ARG A 355 82.88 -13.26 -20.21
N GLY A 356 82.62 -13.36 -21.52
CA GLY A 356 83.55 -13.95 -22.49
C GLY A 356 83.25 -15.39 -22.91
N ARG A 357 82.23 -15.58 -23.75
CA ARG A 357 82.26 -16.60 -24.81
C ARG A 357 81.32 -16.20 -25.95
N LYS A 358 81.84 -16.24 -27.17
CA LYS A 358 81.11 -16.04 -28.44
C LYS A 358 80.25 -17.28 -28.74
N SER A 359 79.13 -17.01 -29.42
CA SER A 359 78.11 -17.92 -29.98
C SER A 359 77.41 -18.83 -28.98
N ALA A 360 76.30 -18.34 -28.40
CA ALA A 360 75.20 -19.23 -28.08
C ALA A 360 74.58 -19.66 -29.41
N GLU A 361 74.58 -20.96 -29.68
CA GLU A 361 73.71 -21.61 -30.67
C GLU A 361 72.30 -21.02 -30.45
N GLN A 362 71.63 -20.56 -31.52
CA GLN A 362 70.26 -20.03 -31.42
C GLN A 362 69.39 -21.13 -30.82
N ALA A 363 69.15 -21.06 -29.50
CA ALA A 363 68.26 -22.00 -28.84
C ALA A 363 66.92 -21.96 -29.56
N GLU A 364 66.43 -23.14 -29.93
CA GLU A 364 65.21 -23.30 -30.71
C GLU A 364 64.06 -22.57 -29.99
N GLY A 365 63.43 -21.64 -30.70
CA GLY A 365 62.37 -20.81 -30.15
C GLY A 365 61.05 -21.57 -30.18
N HIS A 366 60.50 -21.90 -29.01
CA HIS A 366 59.23 -22.61 -28.88
C HIS A 366 58.04 -21.64 -28.81
N ASP A 367 57.83 -20.85 -29.86
CA ASP A 367 56.68 -19.93 -29.91
C ASP A 367 55.39 -20.73 -30.05
N ALA A 368 54.58 -20.76 -29.01
CA ALA A 368 53.28 -21.41 -29.06
C ALA A 368 52.24 -20.41 -29.62
N THR A 369 51.60 -20.77 -30.73
CA THR A 369 50.65 -19.91 -31.45
C THR A 369 49.28 -20.56 -31.61
N TRP A 370 48.21 -19.80 -31.35
CA TRP A 370 46.82 -20.19 -31.53
C TRP A 370 46.09 -19.22 -32.44
N ARG A 371 45.09 -19.74 -33.17
CA ARG A 371 44.03 -18.92 -33.76
C ARG A 371 42.89 -18.86 -32.75
N ALA A 372 42.65 -17.68 -32.23
CA ALA A 372 41.55 -17.37 -31.32
C ALA A 372 40.36 -16.80 -32.10
N THR A 373 39.15 -17.20 -31.73
CA THR A 373 37.90 -16.55 -32.18
C THR A 373 37.05 -16.24 -30.96
N VAL A 374 36.51 -15.02 -30.89
CA VAL A 374 35.72 -14.53 -29.76
C VAL A 374 34.26 -14.40 -30.19
N GLY A 375 33.40 -15.30 -29.69
CA GLY A 375 31.93 -15.22 -29.81
C GLY A 375 31.29 -15.30 -28.42
N GLU A 376 30.13 -15.96 -28.29
CA GLU A 376 29.59 -16.31 -26.96
C GLU A 376 30.57 -17.18 -26.14
N ASN A 377 31.37 -17.99 -26.84
CA ASN A 377 32.50 -18.75 -26.30
C ASN A 377 33.79 -18.37 -27.04
N ILE A 378 34.93 -18.54 -26.37
CA ILE A 378 36.24 -18.40 -27.02
C ILE A 378 36.67 -19.75 -27.56
N THR A 379 37.00 -19.80 -28.84
CA THR A 379 37.61 -20.99 -29.44
C THR A 379 39.08 -20.72 -29.73
N LEU A 380 39.96 -21.57 -29.21
CA LEU A 380 41.42 -21.48 -29.40
C LEU A 380 41.93 -22.72 -30.13
N VAL A 381 42.30 -22.54 -31.40
CA VAL A 381 42.80 -23.63 -32.25
C VAL A 381 44.34 -23.55 -32.32
N PRO A 382 45.09 -24.54 -31.80
CA PRO A 382 46.54 -24.53 -31.86
C PRO A 382 47.02 -24.57 -33.32
N GLN A 383 47.98 -23.72 -33.67
CA GLN A 383 48.55 -23.63 -35.03
C GLN A 383 49.88 -24.38 -35.16
N ASN A 384 50.48 -24.79 -34.05
CA ASN A 384 51.74 -25.53 -34.03
C ASN A 384 51.82 -26.55 -32.88
N ALA A 385 52.88 -27.37 -32.90
CA ALA A 385 53.07 -28.46 -31.95
C ALA A 385 53.25 -27.97 -30.50
N ASP A 386 53.93 -26.85 -30.28
CA ASP A 386 54.11 -26.26 -28.95
C ASP A 386 52.76 -25.79 -28.36
N ALA A 387 51.93 -25.10 -29.16
CA ALA A 387 50.57 -24.72 -28.77
C ALA A 387 49.68 -25.93 -28.45
N ALA A 388 49.79 -27.00 -29.23
CA ALA A 388 49.03 -28.23 -28.98
C ALA A 388 49.43 -28.90 -27.65
N LYS A 389 50.72 -28.85 -27.26
CA LYS A 389 51.20 -29.39 -25.99
C LYS A 389 50.76 -28.54 -24.79
N VAL A 390 50.85 -27.21 -24.90
CA VAL A 390 50.33 -26.28 -23.89
C VAL A 390 48.82 -26.48 -23.71
N ALA A 391 48.07 -26.65 -24.79
CA ALA A 391 46.61 -26.84 -24.72
C ALA A 391 46.20 -28.14 -24.02
N ARG A 392 46.92 -29.25 -24.25
CA ARG A 392 46.64 -30.55 -23.60
C ARG A 392 46.87 -30.54 -22.09
N ALA A 393 47.70 -29.63 -21.58
CA ALA A 393 48.01 -29.50 -20.16
C ALA A 393 47.10 -28.48 -19.45
N SER A 394 46.09 -27.92 -20.11
CA SER A 394 45.14 -26.98 -19.48
C SER A 394 43.94 -27.72 -18.88
N GLU A 395 43.79 -27.61 -17.56
CA GLU A 395 42.64 -28.15 -16.82
C GLU A 395 41.52 -27.11 -16.64
N VAL A 396 41.80 -25.83 -16.92
CA VAL A 396 40.92 -24.69 -16.57
C VAL A 396 39.84 -24.44 -17.63
N CYS A 397 40.13 -24.67 -18.91
CA CYS A 397 39.23 -24.37 -20.02
C CYS A 397 38.91 -25.60 -20.89
N GLY A 398 39.08 -26.81 -20.32
CA GLY A 398 38.86 -28.10 -20.98
C GLY A 398 37.44 -28.69 -20.84
N LYS A 399 36.43 -27.91 -20.42
CA LYS A 399 35.01 -28.32 -20.40
C LYS A 399 34.14 -27.25 -21.03
#